data_AF-A0A7Y0B5Z0-F1
#
_entry.id   AF-A0A7Y0B5Z0-F1
#
_cell.length_a   1.000
_cell.length_b   1.000
_cell.length_c   1.000
_cell.angle_alpha   90.00
_cell.angle_beta   90.00
_cell.angle_gamma   90.00
#
_symmetry.space_group_name_H-M   'P 1'
#
loop_
_entity.id
_entity.type
_entity.pdbx_description
1 polymer ?
#
loop_
_entity_poly.entity_id
_entity_poly.type
_entity_poly.pdbx_seq_one_letter_code
_entity_poly.pdbx_strand_id
1 'polypeptide(L)'
;MHRIAPGTVRVCLTPVHTDPSGVPTRRTLVSLATLTGQPIKADAEAHRAARRLLVDAFPGADWTRPHIYRADTGRLIDQTPTAPAALGLDPEVNR
;
A
#
# COMPACT_ATOMS: atom_id res chain seq x y z
N MET A 1 -17.32 0.66 15.55
CA MET A 1 -16.06 -0.12 15.65
C MET A 1 -15.70 -0.61 14.26
N HIS A 2 -14.68 -0.06 13.61
CA HIS A 2 -14.28 -0.44 12.26
C HIS A 2 -13.42 -1.71 12.33
N ARG A 3 -13.92 -2.84 11.83
CA ARG A 3 -13.14 -4.08 11.72
C ARG A 3 -12.62 -4.22 10.29
N ILE A 4 -11.35 -4.58 10.16
CA ILE A 4 -10.78 -5.06 8.91
C ILE A 4 -11.54 -6.35 8.53
N ALA A 5 -11.78 -6.57 7.23
CA ALA A 5 -12.51 -7.74 6.75
C ALA A 5 -11.93 -9.05 7.35
N PRO A 6 -12.76 -10.00 7.83
CA PRO A 6 -12.29 -11.24 8.42
C PRO A 6 -11.33 -12.01 7.50
N GLY A 7 -10.28 -12.61 8.08
CA GLY A 7 -9.23 -13.31 7.33
C GLY A 7 -8.13 -12.41 6.75
N THR A 8 -8.29 -11.08 6.84
CA THR A 8 -7.24 -10.14 6.43
C THR A 8 -6.08 -10.17 7.40
N VAL A 9 -4.90 -10.48 6.86
CA VAL A 9 -3.64 -10.43 7.60
C VAL A 9 -2.78 -9.26 7.10
N ARG A 10 -2.91 -8.89 5.82
CA ARG A 10 -2.15 -7.81 5.21
C ARG A 10 -3.09 -6.77 4.60
N VAL A 11 -2.87 -5.51 4.95
CA VAL A 11 -3.49 -4.36 4.26
C VAL A 11 -2.38 -3.62 3.53
N CYS A 12 -2.43 -3.61 2.19
CA CYS A 12 -1.49 -2.87 1.36
C CYS A 12 -2.09 -1.51 1.02
N LEU A 13 -1.35 -0.43 1.25
CA LEU A 13 -1.73 0.94 0.91
C LEU A 13 -0.71 1.49 -0.07
N THR A 14 -1.10 1.64 -1.33
CA THR A 14 -0.21 2.08 -2.40
C THR A 14 -0.71 3.40 -2.98
N PRO A 15 0.04 4.51 -2.85
CA PRO A 15 -0.21 5.74 -3.56
C PRO A 15 -0.11 5.51 -5.07
N VAL A 16 -1.14 5.91 -5.81
CA VAL A 16 -1.21 5.81 -7.27
C VAL A 16 -1.65 7.16 -7.84
N HIS A 17 -1.14 7.49 -9.02
CA HIS A 17 -1.64 8.63 -9.78
C HIS A 17 -2.71 8.12 -10.74
N THR A 18 -3.89 8.69 -10.65
CA THR A 18 -5.01 8.40 -11.55
C THR A 18 -5.36 9.66 -12.32
N ASP A 19 -5.67 9.51 -13.59
CA ASP A 19 -6.14 10.63 -14.40
C ASP A 19 -7.54 10.37 -14.98
N PRO A 20 -8.61 10.46 -14.17
CA PRO A 20 -9.97 10.26 -14.63
C PRO A 20 -10.58 11.49 -15.34
N SER A 21 -9.91 12.66 -15.30
CA SER A 21 -10.48 13.94 -15.75
C SER A 21 -9.52 14.81 -16.60
N GLY A 22 -8.36 14.28 -17.00
CA GLY A 22 -7.27 15.02 -17.63
C GLY A 22 -6.31 15.72 -16.68
N VAL A 23 -6.47 15.53 -15.36
CA VAL A 23 -5.58 16.06 -14.32
C VAL A 23 -5.11 14.92 -13.39
N PRO A 24 -3.80 14.62 -13.34
CA PRO A 24 -3.24 13.62 -12.45
C PRO A 24 -3.59 13.89 -10.99
N THR A 25 -4.38 13.00 -10.40
CA THR A 25 -4.80 13.08 -9.00
C THR A 25 -4.22 11.89 -8.24
N ARG A 26 -3.58 12.16 -7.10
CA ARG A 26 -3.09 11.10 -6.22
C ARG A 26 -4.26 10.44 -5.49
N ARG A 27 -4.35 9.12 -5.61
CA ARG A 27 -5.27 8.25 -4.87
C ARG A 27 -4.47 7.21 -4.10
N THR A 28 -5.11 6.55 -3.13
CA THR A 28 -4.52 5.40 -2.44
C THR A 28 -5.29 4.16 -2.86
N LEU A 29 -4.61 3.23 -3.54
CA LEU A 29 -5.11 1.88 -3.71
C LEU A 29 -4.97 1.14 -2.39
N VAL A 30 -6.05 0.52 -1.94
CA VAL A 30 -6.08 -0.30 -0.72
C VAL A 30 -6.40 -1.72 -1.16
N SER A 31 -5.60 -2.68 -0.73
CA SER A 31 -5.83 -4.10 -0.99
C SER A 31 -5.78 -4.89 0.30
N LEU A 32 -6.77 -5.76 0.49
CA LEU A 32 -6.85 -6.68 1.62
C LEU A 32 -6.36 -8.05 1.17
N ALA A 33 -5.46 -8.65 1.94
CA ALA A 33 -4.88 -9.93 1.58
C ALA A 33 -4.67 -10.84 2.80
N THR A 34 -4.62 -12.14 2.52
CA THR A 34 -4.20 -13.16 3.48
C THR A 34 -2.69 -13.03 3.79
N LEU A 35 -2.20 -13.85 4.72
CA LEU A 35 -0.77 -13.88 5.06
C LEU A 35 0.09 -14.21 3.83
N THR A 36 -0.37 -15.13 2.98
CA THR A 36 0.30 -15.56 1.75
C THR A 36 0.15 -14.57 0.59
N GLY A 37 -0.50 -13.42 0.81
CA GLY A 37 -0.68 -12.38 -0.20
C GLY A 37 -1.85 -12.64 -1.16
N GLN A 38 -2.71 -13.61 -0.88
CA GLN A 38 -3.91 -13.84 -1.69
C GLN A 38 -4.94 -12.73 -1.42
N PRO A 39 -5.52 -12.12 -2.46
CA PRO A 39 -6.49 -11.05 -2.28
C PRO A 39 -7.77 -11.57 -1.61
N ILE A 40 -8.31 -10.77 -0.71
CA ILE A 40 -9.59 -11.05 -0.05
C ILE A 40 -10.68 -10.27 -0.78
N LYS A 41 -11.74 -10.99 -1.16
CA LYS A 41 -12.92 -10.35 -1.74
C LYS A 41 -13.61 -9.52 -0.67
N ALA A 42 -13.64 -8.21 -0.88
CA ALA A 42 -14.28 -7.25 0.01
C ALA A 42 -14.88 -6.11 -0.84
N ASP A 43 -15.94 -5.49 -0.34
CA ASP A 43 -16.55 -4.35 -1.02
C ASP A 43 -15.73 -3.06 -0.84
N ALA A 44 -16.14 -2.00 -1.53
CA ALA A 44 -15.46 -0.71 -1.45
C ALA A 44 -15.51 -0.08 -0.04
N GLU A 45 -16.56 -0.37 0.74
CA GLU A 45 -16.69 0.17 2.10
C GLU A 45 -15.66 -0.45 3.04
N ALA A 46 -15.45 -1.76 2.98
CA ALA A 46 -14.44 -2.46 3.76
C ALA A 46 -13.03 -1.92 3.49
N HIS A 47 -12.69 -1.63 2.23
CA HIS A 47 -11.41 -1.01 1.87
C HIS A 47 -11.27 0.41 2.44
N ARG A 48 -12.34 1.22 2.38
CA ARG A 48 -12.36 2.57 2.96
C ARG A 48 -12.24 2.53 4.48
N ALA A 49 -12.93 1.59 5.14
CA ALA A 49 -12.89 1.40 6.57
C ALA A 49 -11.49 0.98 7.05
N ALA A 50 -10.84 0.04 6.33
CA ALA A 50 -9.46 -0.36 6.62
C ALA A 50 -8.50 0.84 6.51
N ARG A 51 -8.63 1.68 5.46
CA ARG A 51 -7.81 2.87 5.32
C ARG A 51 -8.02 3.87 6.46
N ARG A 52 -9.28 4.17 6.82
CA ARG A 52 -9.61 5.09 7.92
C ARG A 52 -9.00 4.61 9.23
N LEU A 53 -9.21 3.35 9.57
CA LEU A 53 -8.66 2.72 10.77
C LEU A 53 -7.14 2.89 10.86
N LEU A 54 -6.42 2.67 9.76
CA LEU A 54 -4.95 2.78 9.76
C LEU A 54 -4.44 4.22 9.82
N VAL A 55 -5.13 5.15 9.15
CA VAL A 55 -4.80 6.59 9.26
C VAL A 55 -5.00 7.08 10.69
N ASP A 56 -6.08 6.65 11.35
CA ASP A 56 -6.38 7.03 12.73
C ASP A 56 -5.39 6.38 13.72
N ALA A 57 -4.99 5.12 13.49
CA ALA A 57 -4.05 4.40 14.36
C ALA A 57 -2.59 4.85 14.20
N PHE A 58 -2.19 5.36 13.03
CA PHE A 58 -0.82 5.77 12.72
C PHE A 58 -0.77 7.20 12.17
N PRO A 59 -1.10 8.22 12.99
CA PRO A 59 -1.19 9.60 12.52
C PRO A 59 0.14 10.18 12.04
N GLY A 60 1.28 9.64 12.50
CA GLY A 60 2.62 10.07 12.09
C GLY A 60 3.18 9.39 10.84
N ALA A 61 2.44 8.46 10.21
CA ALA A 61 2.93 7.77 9.01
C ALA A 61 2.88 8.67 7.78
N ASP A 62 3.89 8.56 6.90
CA ASP A 62 3.93 9.26 5.63
C ASP A 62 3.07 8.53 4.57
N TRP A 63 1.77 8.81 4.55
CA TRP A 63 0.83 8.20 3.60
C TRP A 63 1.07 8.56 2.12
N THR A 64 2.11 9.35 1.82
CA THR A 64 2.57 9.58 0.44
C THR A 64 3.43 8.43 -0.08
N ARG A 65 3.82 7.49 0.79
CA ARG A 65 4.61 6.30 0.48
C ARG A 65 3.78 5.02 0.56
N PRO A 66 4.19 3.96 -0.17
CA PRO A 66 3.55 2.66 -0.04
C PRO A 66 3.81 2.06 1.34
N HIS A 67 2.78 1.47 1.94
CA HIS A 67 2.84 0.84 3.26
C HIS A 67 2.14 -0.52 3.26
N ILE A 68 2.63 -1.43 4.11
CA ILE A 68 1.92 -2.67 4.45
C ILE A 68 1.66 -2.69 5.95
N TYR A 69 0.39 -2.81 6.33
CA TYR A 69 -0.01 -3.12 7.69
C TYR A 69 -0.22 -4.63 7.84
N ARG A 70 0.37 -5.19 8.90
CA ARG A 70 0.25 -6.60 9.29
C ARG A 70 -0.65 -6.73 10.50
N ALA A 71 -1.87 -7.23 10.30
CA ALA A 71 -2.87 -7.37 11.36
C ALA A 71 -2.51 -8.42 12.41
N ASP A 72 -1.69 -9.42 12.05
CA ASP A 72 -1.19 -10.46 12.96
C ASP A 72 -0.16 -9.93 13.96
N THR A 73 0.55 -8.86 13.62
CA THR A 73 1.63 -8.28 14.45
C THR A 73 1.36 -6.84 14.88
N GLY A 74 0.31 -6.20 14.35
CA GLY A 74 0.02 -4.78 14.56
C GLY A 74 1.04 -3.83 13.95
N ARG A 75 1.92 -4.31 13.05
CA ARG A 75 3.03 -3.51 12.52
C ARG A 75 2.67 -2.85 11.20
N LEU A 76 3.03 -1.57 11.07
CA LEU A 76 3.04 -0.82 9.82
C LEU A 76 4.47 -0.77 9.28
N ILE A 77 4.65 -1.13 8.01
CA ILE A 77 5.95 -1.24 7.37
C ILE A 77 5.97 -0.33 6.13
N ASP A 78 6.95 0.58 6.04
CA ASP A 78 7.22 1.35 4.82
C ASP A 78 7.73 0.38 3.74
N GLN A 79 7.15 0.46 2.54
CA GLN A 79 7.46 -0.38 1.39
C GLN A 79 8.00 0.44 0.22
N THR A 80 8.50 1.64 0.50
CA THR A 80 9.23 2.44 -0.49
C THR A 80 10.34 1.58 -1.05
N PRO A 81 10.36 1.33 -2.36
CA PRO A 81 11.44 0.58 -2.98
C PRO A 81 12.75 1.24 -2.60
N THR A 82 13.60 0.51 -1.88
CA THR A 82 15.01 0.90 -1.83
C THR A 82 15.52 0.72 -3.25
N ALA A 83 16.16 1.76 -3.81
CA ALA A 83 16.77 1.67 -5.12
C ALA A 83 17.56 0.35 -5.18
N PRO A 84 17.40 -0.48 -6.22
CA PRO A 84 18.28 -1.61 -6.40
C PRO A 84 19.72 -1.09 -6.30
N ALA A 85 20.63 -1.86 -5.69
CA ALA A 85 22.03 -1.66 -6.02
C ALA A 85 22.11 -1.56 -7.55
N ALA A 86 22.78 -0.51 -8.07
CA ALA A 86 22.80 -0.21 -9.50
C ALA A 86 22.88 -1.52 -10.28
N LEU A 87 21.95 -1.74 -11.21
CA LEU A 87 21.73 -3.03 -11.88
C LEU A 87 22.93 -3.48 -12.75
N GLY A 88 24.14 -2.97 -12.51
CA GLY A 88 25.35 -3.22 -13.30
C GLY A 88 25.22 -2.71 -14.73
N LEU A 89 24.21 -1.89 -15.03
CA LEU A 89 23.98 -1.32 -16.35
C LEU A 89 24.80 -0.05 -16.51
N ASP A 90 26.12 -0.19 -16.50
CA ASP A 90 26.97 0.84 -17.08
C ASP A 90 26.67 0.85 -18.59
N PRO A 91 26.32 2.00 -19.19
CA PRO A 91 26.25 2.07 -20.64
C PRO A 91 27.66 1.81 -21.16
N GLU A 92 27.87 0.68 -21.84
CA GLU A 92 29.07 0.47 -22.65
C GLU A 92 29.15 1.64 -23.63
N VAL A 93 30.01 2.61 -23.31
CA VAL A 93 30.45 3.63 -24.25
C VAL A 93 31.34 2.91 -25.24
N ASN A 94 30.72 2.39 -26.30
CA ASN A 94 31.45 1.83 -27.43
C ASN A 94 32.16 2.99 -28.13
N ARG A 95 33.49 3.05 -27.97
CA ARG A 95 34.39 4.00 -28.65
C ARG A 95 34.82 3.45 -29.99
#